data_AF-A0A1E4TBM3-F1
#
_entry.id   AF-A0A1E4TBM3-F1
#
_cell.length_a   1.000
_cell.length_b   1.000
_cell.length_c   1.000
_cell.angle_alpha   90.00
_cell.angle_beta   90.00
_cell.angle_gamma   90.00
#
_symmetry.space_group_name_H-M   'P 1'
#
loop_
_entity.id
_entity.type
_entity.pdbx_description
1 polymer ?
#
loop_
_entity_poly.entity_id
_entity_poly.type
_entity_poly.pdbx_seq_one_letter_code
_entity_poly.pdbx_strand_id
1 'polypeptide(L)'
;MTTSDTPPPLPPLPSSGEHTTGTNTPKTSEPSRITLSAYPTPSAPLPSEVLAAPKEDLQTILDSTFLQDALIYCQHPQSKGELDKPAEMLLEEALKRSEALEKKRESLEELHRRVTAAALEAKTAEDDWQKCEKEMYIALRKCGGSALGQKLSAGVAESERICEGLSASFLESNAGSDEIIHFIRDYRRERQLFYLRQERKQRWDEERVAGRSTY
;
A
#
# COMPACT_ATOMS: atom_id res chain seq x y z
N MET A 1 29.78 14.04 -18.09
CA MET A 1 28.78 15.15 -18.11
C MET A 1 27.57 14.68 -17.34
N THR A 2 27.08 15.54 -16.45
CA THR A 2 26.25 15.29 -15.28
C THR A 2 24.75 15.14 -15.59
N THR A 3 24.15 14.10 -14.97
CA THR A 3 22.78 13.91 -14.43
C THR A 3 21.59 14.73 -14.97
N SER A 4 20.55 14.02 -15.39
CA SER A 4 19.17 14.52 -15.53
C SER A 4 18.23 13.51 -14.88
N ASP A 5 18.26 13.46 -13.55
CA ASP A 5 17.28 12.76 -12.72
C ASP A 5 16.31 13.82 -12.20
N THR A 6 15.11 13.89 -12.78
CA THR A 6 14.09 14.89 -12.38
C THR A 6 12.74 14.20 -12.24
N PRO A 7 12.21 14.02 -11.02
CA PRO A 7 10.86 13.49 -10.82
C PRO A 7 9.78 14.54 -11.21
N PRO A 8 8.56 14.10 -11.56
CA PRO A 8 7.48 15.00 -11.94
C PRO A 8 7.03 15.91 -10.77
N PRO A 9 6.53 17.12 -11.07
CA PRO A 9 6.22 18.12 -10.05
C PRO A 9 5.03 17.73 -9.18
N LEU A 10 5.16 17.93 -7.88
CA LEU A 10 4.07 17.81 -6.90
C LEU A 10 3.01 18.90 -7.13
N PRO A 11 1.73 18.62 -6.80
CA PRO A 11 0.66 19.61 -6.87
C PRO A 11 0.91 20.81 -5.93
N PRO A 12 0.41 22.02 -6.28
CA PRO A 12 0.69 23.24 -5.53
C PRO A 12 0.09 23.18 -4.13
N LEU A 13 0.95 23.43 -3.15
CA LEU A 13 0.57 23.64 -1.75
C LEU A 13 -0.26 24.94 -1.67
N PRO A 14 -1.43 24.96 -1.01
CA PRO A 14 -2.20 26.20 -0.85
C PRO A 14 -1.37 27.25 -0.09
N SER A 15 -1.21 28.41 -0.73
CA SER A 15 -0.47 29.57 -0.24
C SER A 15 -0.91 29.95 1.16
N SER A 16 0.04 29.90 2.10
CA SER A 16 -0.03 30.67 3.33
C SER A 16 -0.11 32.15 2.99
N GLY A 17 -1.20 32.80 3.42
CA GLY A 17 -1.25 34.26 3.53
C GLY A 17 -0.70 34.65 4.90
N GLU A 18 0.37 35.44 4.90
CA GLU A 18 0.94 36.04 6.10
C GLU A 18 0.02 37.16 6.64
N HIS A 19 -0.32 37.00 7.92
CA HIS A 19 -0.32 38.01 8.98
C HIS A 19 -0.85 39.42 8.67
N THR A 20 -2.11 39.65 9.05
CA THR A 20 -2.47 40.85 9.80
C THR A 20 -2.99 40.46 11.17
N THR A 21 -2.27 40.92 12.18
CA THR A 21 -2.60 40.98 13.62
C THR A 21 -4.08 40.87 13.95
N GLY A 22 -4.41 39.81 14.68
CA GLY A 22 -5.72 39.58 15.27
C GLY A 22 -5.64 38.31 16.10
N THR A 23 -5.07 38.46 17.30
CA THR A 23 -5.02 37.46 18.37
C THR A 23 -6.33 36.68 18.42
N ASN A 24 -6.34 35.39 18.07
CA ASN A 24 -7.38 34.42 18.43
C ASN A 24 -6.85 32.99 18.24
N THR A 25 -6.10 32.55 19.24
CA THR A 25 -5.86 31.15 19.62
C THR A 25 -7.17 30.42 19.95
N PRO A 26 -7.15 29.07 20.03
CA PRO A 26 -8.08 28.17 19.35
C PRO A 26 -9.42 28.00 20.06
N LYS A 27 -10.48 27.78 19.26
CA LYS A 27 -11.69 27.07 19.70
C LYS A 27 -11.35 25.60 19.91
N THR A 28 -10.67 25.32 21.01
CA THR A 28 -10.80 24.05 21.72
C THR A 28 -12.26 23.92 22.09
N SER A 29 -12.95 22.93 21.52
CA SER A 29 -14.24 22.48 22.05
C SER A 29 -13.97 21.90 23.43
N GLU A 30 -14.03 22.75 24.44
CA GLU A 30 -14.17 22.34 25.83
C GLU A 30 -15.38 21.38 25.90
N PRO A 31 -15.29 20.26 26.63
CA PRO A 31 -16.50 19.53 27.01
C PRO A 31 -17.40 20.56 27.69
N SER A 32 -18.67 20.65 27.26
CA SER A 32 -19.69 21.51 27.84
C SER A 32 -19.49 21.56 29.35
N ARG A 33 -18.86 22.62 29.84
CA ARG A 33 -18.68 22.83 31.26
C ARG A 33 -20.10 23.06 31.72
N ILE A 34 -20.66 22.05 32.38
CA ILE A 34 -21.91 22.19 33.11
C ILE A 34 -21.68 23.38 34.01
N THR A 35 -22.25 24.53 33.65
CA THR A 35 -22.39 25.66 34.57
C THR A 35 -23.32 25.16 35.67
N LEU A 36 -22.74 24.54 36.70
CA LEU A 36 -23.30 24.51 38.05
C LEU A 36 -23.30 25.96 38.54
N SER A 37 -24.17 26.78 37.97
CA SER A 37 -24.31 28.19 38.33
C SER A 37 -25.69 28.40 38.91
N ALA A 38 -25.64 28.76 40.19
CA ALA A 38 -26.73 29.03 41.12
C ALA A 38 -27.47 27.78 41.62
N TYR A 39 -26.91 27.13 42.65
CA TYR A 39 -27.78 26.52 43.66
C TYR A 39 -28.80 27.60 44.07
N PRO A 40 -30.11 27.41 43.90
CA PRO A 40 -31.07 28.29 44.56
C PRO A 40 -30.76 28.20 46.05
N THR A 41 -30.49 29.33 46.71
CA THR A 41 -30.37 29.36 48.18
C THR A 41 -31.61 28.66 48.75
N PRO A 42 -31.49 27.50 49.43
CA PRO A 42 -32.65 26.87 50.02
C PRO A 42 -32.98 27.66 51.29
N SER A 43 -33.75 28.73 51.15
CA SER A 43 -34.48 29.31 52.29
C SER A 43 -35.76 28.51 52.55
N ALA A 44 -35.66 27.18 52.50
CA ALA A 44 -36.71 26.30 52.98
C ALA A 44 -36.37 25.95 54.44
N PRO A 45 -37.29 26.19 55.40
CA PRO A 45 -37.03 25.83 56.79
C PRO A 45 -36.81 24.32 56.89
N LEU A 46 -35.75 23.90 57.58
CA LEU A 46 -35.49 22.50 57.92
C LEU A 46 -36.73 21.90 58.63
N PRO A 47 -37.04 20.60 58.43
CA PRO A 47 -38.17 19.97 59.09
C PRO A 47 -38.02 20.11 60.60
N SER A 48 -39.10 20.43 61.29
CA SER A 48 -39.09 20.59 62.76
C SER A 48 -38.58 19.35 63.50
N GLU A 49 -38.72 18.18 62.87
CA GLU A 49 -38.22 16.88 63.36
C GLU A 49 -36.69 16.83 63.42
N VAL A 50 -36.00 17.51 62.50
CA VAL A 50 -34.53 17.58 62.45
C VAL A 50 -34.02 18.63 63.45
N LEU A 51 -34.77 19.70 63.65
CA LEU A 51 -34.46 20.74 64.65
C LEU A 51 -34.65 20.24 66.10
N ALA A 52 -35.44 19.19 66.32
CA ALA A 52 -35.71 18.60 67.63
C ALA A 52 -34.82 17.39 67.98
N ALA A 53 -33.95 16.95 67.05
CA ALA A 53 -33.09 15.78 67.23
C ALA A 53 -31.87 16.06 68.14
N PRO A 54 -31.38 15.06 68.91
CA PRO A 54 -30.17 15.21 69.71
C PRO A 54 -28.92 15.36 68.83
N LYS A 55 -27.87 15.97 69.39
CA LYS A 55 -26.63 16.31 68.66
C LYS A 55 -25.93 15.09 68.04
N GLU A 56 -26.07 13.91 68.66
CA GLU A 56 -25.50 12.64 68.20
C GLU A 56 -26.19 12.14 66.91
N ASP A 57 -27.51 12.27 66.84
CA ASP A 57 -28.29 11.91 65.65
C ASP A 57 -28.02 12.89 64.49
N LEU A 58 -27.84 14.18 64.79
CA LEU A 58 -27.46 15.17 63.78
C LEU A 58 -26.08 14.91 63.16
N GLN A 59 -25.12 14.43 63.94
CA GLN A 59 -23.82 14.01 63.41
C GLN A 59 -23.97 12.78 62.51
N THR A 60 -24.79 11.80 62.93
CA THR A 60 -25.06 10.60 62.13
C THR A 60 -25.72 10.94 60.78
N ILE A 61 -26.60 11.94 60.75
CA ILE A 61 -27.22 12.45 59.51
C ILE A 61 -26.22 13.24 58.66
N LEU A 62 -25.31 14.02 59.26
CA LEU A 62 -24.26 14.75 58.53
C LEU A 62 -23.12 13.86 58.02
N ASP A 63 -22.92 12.69 58.61
CA ASP A 63 -21.89 11.74 58.17
C ASP A 63 -22.40 10.82 57.05
N SER A 64 -23.71 10.69 56.90
CA SER A 64 -24.33 9.82 55.90
C SER A 64 -24.96 10.61 54.74
N THR A 65 -24.29 10.55 53.59
CA THR A 65 -24.76 11.16 52.33
C THR A 65 -26.13 10.65 51.88
N PHE A 66 -26.44 9.37 52.16
CA PHE A 66 -27.75 8.80 51.85
C PHE A 66 -28.89 9.46 52.65
N LEU A 67 -28.67 9.77 53.93
CA LEU A 67 -29.68 10.45 54.75
C LEU A 67 -29.83 11.93 54.35
N GLN A 68 -28.74 12.58 53.96
CA GLN A 68 -28.77 13.93 53.38
C GLN A 68 -29.59 13.97 52.10
N ASP A 69 -29.35 13.04 51.18
CA ASP A 69 -30.09 12.94 49.93
C ASP A 69 -31.58 12.64 50.20
N ALA A 70 -31.88 11.68 51.08
CA ALA A 70 -33.26 11.37 51.48
C ALA A 70 -33.98 12.59 52.07
N LEU A 71 -33.30 13.37 52.91
CA LEU A 71 -33.85 14.58 53.52
C LEU A 71 -34.10 15.68 52.48
N ILE A 72 -33.16 15.87 51.54
CA ILE A 72 -33.33 16.78 50.41
C ILE A 72 -34.52 16.36 49.54
N TYR A 73 -34.69 15.06 49.26
CA TYR A 73 -35.83 14.54 48.49
C TYR A 73 -37.17 14.64 49.21
N CYS A 74 -37.19 14.51 50.55
CA CYS A 74 -38.39 14.73 51.36
C CYS A 74 -38.79 16.21 51.41
N GLN A 75 -37.81 17.14 51.48
CA GLN A 75 -38.05 18.58 51.51
C GLN A 75 -38.51 19.14 50.16
N HIS A 76 -37.95 18.59 49.09
CA HIS A 76 -38.13 19.06 47.73
C HIS A 76 -38.56 17.89 46.83
N PRO A 77 -39.81 17.42 46.93
CA PRO A 77 -40.29 16.33 46.07
C PRO A 77 -40.24 16.69 44.58
N GLN A 78 -40.26 17.99 44.24
CA GLN A 78 -40.08 18.46 42.87
C GLN A 78 -38.62 18.37 42.38
N SER A 79 -37.61 18.52 43.24
CA SER A 79 -36.21 18.45 42.82
C SER A 79 -35.81 17.04 42.37
N LYS A 80 -36.40 16.00 42.98
CA LYS A 80 -36.21 14.60 42.55
C LYS A 80 -36.69 14.41 41.12
N GLY A 81 -37.93 14.80 40.83
CA GLY A 81 -38.50 14.68 39.49
C GLY A 81 -37.85 15.61 38.46
N GLU A 82 -37.30 16.75 38.88
CA GLU A 82 -36.59 17.70 38.01
C GLU A 82 -35.16 17.27 37.69
N LEU A 83 -34.49 16.53 38.57
CA LEU A 83 -33.12 16.03 38.36
C LEU A 83 -33.09 14.63 37.71
N ASP A 84 -34.05 13.77 38.05
CA ASP A 84 -34.12 12.40 37.50
C ASP A 84 -34.46 12.42 35.99
N LYS A 85 -35.37 13.30 35.55
CA LYS A 85 -35.75 13.43 34.13
C LYS A 85 -34.58 13.77 33.18
N PRO A 86 -33.76 14.81 33.42
CA PRO A 86 -32.61 15.09 32.56
C PRO A 86 -31.54 14.01 32.67
N ALA A 87 -31.39 13.35 33.82
CA ALA A 87 -30.47 12.21 33.96
C ALA A 87 -30.92 11.00 33.12
N GLU A 88 -32.21 10.66 33.15
CA GLU A 88 -32.80 9.62 32.30
C GLU A 88 -32.68 9.95 30.82
N MET A 89 -32.95 11.21 30.44
CA MET A 89 -32.79 11.67 29.05
C MET A 89 -31.34 11.57 28.57
N LEU A 90 -30.37 11.96 29.41
CA LEU A 90 -28.94 11.83 29.09
C LEU A 90 -28.52 10.37 28.99
N LEU A 91 -29.05 9.49 29.85
CA LEU A 91 -28.78 8.05 29.78
C LEU A 91 -29.34 7.44 28.48
N GLU A 92 -30.57 7.82 28.10
CA GLU A 92 -31.18 7.37 26.86
C GLU A 92 -30.43 7.89 25.63
N GLU A 93 -29.95 9.13 25.65
CA GLU A 93 -29.10 9.69 24.60
C GLU A 93 -27.76 8.96 24.51
N ALA A 94 -27.11 8.70 25.64
CA ALA A 94 -25.85 7.97 25.69
C ALA A 94 -26.00 6.55 25.13
N LEU A 95 -27.11 5.87 25.45
CA LEU A 95 -27.43 4.53 24.96
C LEU A 95 -27.71 4.55 23.44
N LYS A 96 -28.53 5.48 22.95
CA LYS A 96 -28.76 5.67 21.50
C LYS A 96 -27.45 5.96 20.76
N ARG A 97 -26.57 6.74 21.38
CA ARG A 97 -25.25 7.06 20.82
C ARG A 97 -24.33 5.84 20.79
N SER A 98 -24.30 5.00 21.82
CA SER A 98 -23.50 3.77 21.80
C SER A 98 -23.98 2.81 20.73
N GLU A 99 -25.29 2.60 20.59
CA GLU A 99 -25.86 1.77 19.51
C GLU A 99 -25.51 2.30 18.12
N ALA A 100 -25.56 3.62 17.93
CA ALA A 100 -25.19 4.25 16.66
C ALA A 100 -23.68 4.08 16.34
N LEU A 101 -22.83 4.09 17.38
CA LEU A 101 -21.39 3.84 17.22
C LEU A 101 -21.09 2.37 16.92
N GLU A 102 -21.82 1.44 17.52
CA GLU A 102 -21.70 0.00 17.23
C GLU A 102 -22.06 -0.31 15.78
N LYS A 103 -23.18 0.22 15.28
CA LYS A 103 -23.56 0.07 13.86
C LYS A 103 -22.49 0.62 12.91
N LYS A 104 -21.89 1.77 13.25
CA LYS A 104 -20.78 2.34 12.46
C LYS A 104 -19.55 1.46 12.53
N ARG A 105 -19.21 0.94 13.71
CA ARG A 105 -18.09 0.02 13.89
C ARG A 105 -18.25 -1.23 13.04
N GLU A 106 -19.41 -1.88 13.07
CA GLU A 106 -19.70 -3.05 12.23
C GLU A 106 -19.54 -2.74 10.74
N SER A 107 -20.05 -1.58 10.29
CA SER A 107 -19.90 -1.16 8.89
C SER A 107 -18.44 -0.91 8.48
N LEU A 108 -17.63 -0.37 9.40
CA LEU A 108 -16.20 -0.15 9.18
C LEU A 108 -15.41 -1.46 9.19
N GLU A 109 -15.76 -2.40 10.07
CA GLU A 109 -15.15 -3.73 10.09
C GLU A 109 -15.44 -4.48 8.78
N GLU A 110 -16.67 -4.40 8.27
CA GLU A 110 -17.04 -5.01 6.99
C GLU A 110 -16.34 -4.34 5.80
N LEU A 111 -16.22 -3.00 5.82
CA LEU A 111 -15.44 -2.29 4.80
C LEU A 111 -13.97 -2.67 4.87
N HIS A 112 -13.40 -2.75 6.06
CA HIS A 112 -12.01 -3.14 6.28
C HIS A 112 -11.76 -4.56 5.73
N ARG A 113 -12.62 -5.54 6.07
CA ARG A 113 -12.53 -6.90 5.53
C ARG A 113 -12.55 -6.91 4.00
N ARG A 114 -13.49 -6.20 3.38
CA ARG A 114 -13.58 -6.09 1.91
C ARG A 114 -12.34 -5.48 1.28
N VAL A 115 -11.81 -4.40 1.86
CA VAL A 115 -10.58 -3.75 1.36
C VAL A 115 -9.38 -4.67 1.53
N THR A 116 -9.26 -5.36 2.66
CA THR A 116 -8.16 -6.32 2.86
C THR A 116 -8.23 -7.50 1.89
N ALA A 117 -9.43 -8.03 1.61
CA ALA A 117 -9.60 -9.08 0.61
C ALA A 117 -9.21 -8.59 -0.79
N ALA A 118 -9.72 -7.42 -1.21
CA ALA A 118 -9.38 -6.82 -2.50
C ALA A 118 -7.88 -6.50 -2.63
N ALA A 119 -7.23 -6.07 -1.55
CA ALA A 119 -5.79 -5.82 -1.52
C ALA A 119 -4.98 -7.11 -1.67
N LEU A 120 -5.41 -8.21 -1.05
CA LEU A 120 -4.79 -9.52 -1.22
C LEU A 120 -4.98 -10.04 -2.65
N GLU A 121 -6.17 -9.91 -3.24
CA GLU A 121 -6.43 -10.26 -4.64
C GLU A 121 -5.54 -9.47 -5.60
N ALA A 122 -5.44 -8.15 -5.40
CA ALA A 122 -4.55 -7.30 -6.19
C ALA A 122 -3.09 -7.75 -6.09
N LYS A 123 -2.62 -8.12 -4.89
CA LYS A 123 -1.27 -8.67 -4.71
C LYS A 123 -1.04 -9.98 -5.45
N THR A 124 -2.02 -10.89 -5.43
CA THR A 124 -1.90 -12.13 -6.21
C THR A 124 -1.86 -11.86 -7.72
N ALA A 125 -2.64 -10.91 -8.21
CA ALA A 125 -2.62 -10.52 -9.63
C ALA A 125 -1.30 -9.86 -10.03
N GLU A 126 -0.69 -9.05 -9.16
CA GLU A 126 0.64 -8.48 -9.36
C GLU A 126 1.71 -9.58 -9.46
N ASP A 127 1.68 -10.57 -8.56
CA ASP A 127 2.63 -11.68 -8.57
C ASP A 127 2.51 -12.50 -9.85
N ASP A 128 1.28 -12.73 -10.34
CA ASP A 128 1.03 -13.45 -11.58
C ASP A 128 1.49 -12.65 -12.80
N TRP A 129 1.26 -11.34 -12.83
CA TRP A 129 1.78 -10.47 -13.88
C TRP A 129 3.31 -10.48 -13.91
N GLN A 130 3.97 -10.41 -12.75
CA GLN A 130 5.43 -10.47 -12.67
C GLN A 130 5.98 -11.82 -13.16
N LYS A 131 5.26 -12.93 -12.94
CA LYS A 131 5.65 -14.25 -13.49
C LYS A 131 5.56 -14.23 -15.01
N CYS A 132 4.44 -13.77 -15.57
CA CYS A 132 4.25 -13.67 -17.02
C CYS A 132 5.30 -12.76 -17.67
N GLU A 133 5.62 -11.62 -17.04
CA GLU A 133 6.65 -10.70 -17.53
C GLU A 133 8.04 -11.35 -17.52
N LYS A 134 8.39 -12.06 -16.44
CA LYS A 134 9.65 -12.82 -16.37
C LYS A 134 9.74 -13.89 -17.45
N GLU A 135 8.67 -14.65 -17.67
CA GLU A 135 8.60 -15.67 -18.73
C GLU A 135 8.75 -15.04 -20.12
N MET A 136 8.09 -13.90 -20.36
CA MET A 136 8.23 -13.12 -21.59
C MET A 136 9.69 -12.69 -21.80
N TYR A 137 10.36 -12.11 -20.80
CA TYR A 137 11.75 -11.72 -20.93
C TYR A 137 12.70 -12.91 -21.14
N ILE A 138 12.44 -14.05 -20.50
CA ILE A 138 13.22 -15.29 -20.72
C ILE A 138 13.05 -15.77 -22.17
N ALA A 139 11.83 -15.72 -22.72
CA ALA A 139 11.57 -16.07 -24.11
C ALA A 139 12.24 -15.08 -25.08
N LEU A 140 12.08 -13.77 -24.83
CA LEU A 140 12.70 -12.70 -25.63
C LEU A 140 14.22 -12.79 -25.62
N ARG A 141 14.85 -13.13 -24.49
CA ARG A 141 16.31 -13.26 -24.37
C ARG A 141 16.90 -14.26 -25.37
N LYS A 142 16.17 -15.33 -25.72
CA LYS A 142 16.62 -16.34 -26.70
C LYS A 142 16.64 -15.83 -28.15
N CYS A 143 15.85 -14.81 -28.44
CA CYS A 143 15.69 -14.17 -29.74
C CYS A 143 16.26 -12.74 -29.78
N GLY A 144 16.76 -12.24 -28.65
CA GLY A 144 17.37 -10.92 -28.56
C GLY A 144 18.66 -10.82 -29.37
N GLY A 145 19.05 -9.59 -29.71
CA GLY A 145 20.18 -9.34 -30.60
C GLY A 145 21.49 -9.98 -30.15
N SER A 146 21.79 -9.99 -28.85
CA SER A 146 22.99 -10.65 -28.32
C SER A 146 22.96 -12.17 -28.52
N ALA A 147 21.83 -12.83 -28.23
CA ALA A 147 21.69 -14.28 -28.41
C ALA A 147 21.72 -14.67 -29.90
N LEU A 148 21.14 -13.86 -30.77
CA LEU A 148 21.19 -14.09 -32.22
C LEU A 148 22.61 -13.87 -32.76
N GLY A 149 23.31 -12.83 -32.32
CA GLY A 149 24.71 -12.59 -32.65
C GLY A 149 25.63 -13.73 -32.18
N GLN A 150 25.41 -14.23 -30.96
CA GLN A 150 26.14 -15.41 -30.45
C GLN A 150 25.89 -16.64 -31.34
N LYS A 151 24.63 -16.97 -31.67
CA LYS A 151 24.29 -18.08 -32.58
C LYS A 151 24.96 -17.93 -33.94
N LEU A 152 25.00 -16.72 -34.47
CA LEU A 152 25.61 -16.44 -35.77
C LEU A 152 27.13 -16.60 -35.72
N SER A 153 27.77 -16.08 -34.66
CA SER A 153 29.21 -16.29 -34.44
C SER A 153 29.58 -17.77 -34.26
N ALA A 154 28.76 -18.52 -33.52
CA ALA A 154 28.92 -19.95 -33.34
C ALA A 154 28.76 -20.72 -34.66
N GLY A 155 27.77 -20.36 -35.49
CA GLY A 155 27.58 -20.97 -36.80
C GLY A 155 28.72 -20.70 -37.79
N VAL A 156 29.42 -19.56 -37.69
CA VAL A 156 30.65 -19.30 -38.45
C VAL A 156 31.78 -20.21 -37.98
N ALA A 157 32.02 -20.25 -36.66
CA ALA A 157 33.07 -21.10 -36.08
C ALA A 157 32.83 -22.59 -36.35
N GLU A 158 31.57 -23.05 -36.33
CA GLU A 158 31.22 -24.43 -36.69
C GLU A 158 31.53 -24.73 -38.14
N SER A 159 31.18 -23.85 -39.09
CA SER A 159 31.51 -24.06 -40.51
C SER A 159 33.02 -24.05 -40.78
N GLU A 160 33.78 -23.23 -40.04
CA GLU A 160 35.24 -23.24 -40.10
C GLU A 160 35.80 -24.57 -39.61
N ARG A 161 35.34 -25.04 -38.44
CA ARG A 161 35.72 -26.33 -37.87
C ARG A 161 35.36 -27.51 -38.80
N ILE A 162 34.23 -27.45 -39.50
CA ILE A 162 33.85 -28.47 -40.49
C ILE A 162 34.83 -28.44 -41.68
N CYS A 163 35.17 -27.26 -42.20
CA CYS A 163 36.15 -27.14 -43.30
C CYS A 163 37.53 -27.68 -42.88
N GLU A 164 37.99 -27.33 -41.68
CA GLU A 164 39.23 -27.85 -41.10
C GLU A 164 39.18 -29.37 -40.92
N GLY A 165 38.09 -29.90 -40.37
CA GLY A 165 37.88 -31.33 -40.19
C GLY A 165 37.85 -32.10 -41.51
N LEU A 166 37.20 -31.56 -42.55
CA LEU A 166 37.22 -32.14 -43.89
C LEU A 166 38.64 -32.15 -44.46
N SER A 167 39.39 -31.05 -44.30
CA SER A 167 40.78 -30.98 -44.78
C SER A 167 41.71 -31.94 -44.03
N ALA A 168 41.57 -32.07 -42.71
CA ALA A 168 42.34 -32.99 -41.91
C ALA A 168 42.00 -34.45 -42.26
N SER A 169 40.71 -34.78 -42.36
CA SER A 169 40.26 -36.13 -42.75
C SER A 169 40.72 -36.51 -44.16
N PHE A 170 40.77 -35.57 -45.09
CA PHE A 170 41.28 -35.82 -46.44
C PHE A 170 42.80 -36.05 -46.43
N LEU A 171 43.56 -35.29 -45.64
CA LEU A 171 45.02 -35.46 -45.52
C LEU A 171 45.41 -36.76 -44.81
N GLU A 172 44.59 -37.25 -43.88
CA GLU A 172 44.80 -38.52 -43.18
C GLU A 172 44.41 -39.75 -44.03
N SER A 173 43.50 -39.58 -45.00
CA SER A 173 43.15 -40.64 -45.95
C SER A 173 44.16 -40.71 -47.10
N ASN A 174 44.65 -41.90 -47.45
CA ASN A 174 45.38 -42.12 -48.70
C ASN A 174 44.37 -42.13 -49.87
N ALA A 175 43.90 -40.95 -50.25
CA ALA A 175 42.74 -40.79 -51.10
C ALA A 175 43.00 -41.13 -52.58
N GLY A 176 42.15 -41.97 -53.15
CA GLY A 176 42.09 -42.25 -54.60
C GLY A 176 41.46 -41.11 -55.40
N SER A 177 41.52 -41.17 -56.74
CA SER A 177 41.02 -40.10 -57.63
C SER A 177 39.56 -39.70 -57.41
N ASP A 178 38.69 -40.65 -57.09
CA ASP A 178 37.25 -40.41 -56.88
C ASP A 178 36.96 -39.72 -55.55
N GLU A 179 37.76 -40.02 -54.51
CA GLU A 179 37.67 -39.39 -53.19
C GLU A 179 38.13 -37.92 -53.25
N ILE A 180 39.11 -37.61 -54.10
CA ILE A 180 39.54 -36.23 -54.35
C ILE A 180 38.40 -35.39 -54.94
N ILE A 181 37.66 -35.92 -55.92
CA ILE A 181 36.55 -35.20 -56.55
C ILE A 181 35.42 -34.98 -55.54
N HIS A 182 35.13 -35.99 -54.70
CA HIS A 182 34.14 -35.89 -53.63
C HIS A 182 34.52 -34.83 -52.58
N PHE A 183 35.77 -34.87 -52.11
CA PHE A 183 36.31 -33.88 -51.18
C PHE A 183 36.22 -32.46 -51.73
N ILE A 184 36.66 -32.23 -52.98
CA ILE A 184 36.60 -30.89 -53.60
C ILE A 184 35.17 -30.38 -53.66
N ARG A 185 34.20 -31.24 -54.00
CA ARG A 185 32.79 -30.86 -54.07
C ARG A 185 32.26 -30.46 -52.69
N ASP A 186 32.53 -31.25 -51.67
CA ASP A 186 32.03 -31.01 -50.32
C ASP A 186 32.72 -29.83 -49.64
N TYR A 187 34.05 -29.73 -49.77
CA TYR A 187 34.82 -28.60 -49.26
C TYR A 187 34.38 -27.28 -49.89
N ARG A 188 34.13 -27.25 -51.21
CA ARG A 188 33.59 -26.04 -51.87
C ARG A 188 32.21 -25.65 -51.34
N ARG A 189 31.33 -26.63 -51.11
CA ARG A 189 30.00 -26.39 -50.56
C ARG A 189 30.08 -25.79 -49.15
N GLU A 190 30.86 -26.39 -48.27
CA GLU A 190 31.03 -25.91 -46.90
C GLU A 190 31.74 -24.55 -46.83
N ARG A 191 32.73 -24.32 -47.71
CA ARG A 191 33.42 -23.03 -47.79
C ARG A 191 32.51 -21.92 -48.31
N GLN A 192 31.60 -22.22 -49.23
CA GLN A 192 30.58 -21.27 -49.68
C GLN A 192 29.62 -20.90 -48.54
N LEU A 193 29.19 -21.88 -47.73
CA LEU A 193 28.35 -21.64 -46.56
C LEU A 193 29.07 -20.83 -45.49
N PHE A 194 30.36 -21.09 -45.24
CA PHE A 194 31.20 -20.32 -44.34
C PHE A 194 31.22 -18.82 -44.72
N TYR A 195 31.55 -18.50 -45.98
CA TYR A 195 31.60 -17.10 -46.42
C TYR A 195 30.22 -16.43 -46.35
N LEU A 196 29.14 -17.14 -46.70
CA LEU A 196 27.79 -16.60 -46.57
C LEU A 196 27.44 -16.25 -45.11
N ARG A 197 27.79 -17.11 -44.15
CA ARG A 197 27.59 -16.87 -42.72
C ARG A 197 28.48 -15.74 -42.21
N GLN A 198 29.72 -15.67 -42.68
CA GLN A 198 30.67 -14.61 -42.34
C GLN A 198 30.18 -13.24 -42.81
N GLU A 199 29.70 -13.12 -44.05
CA GLU A 199 29.13 -11.87 -44.53
C GLU A 199 27.85 -11.48 -43.78
N ARG A 200 26.99 -12.46 -43.44
CA ARG A 200 25.80 -12.19 -42.62
C ARG A 200 26.18 -11.70 -41.22
N LYS A 201 27.28 -12.22 -40.65
CA LYS A 201 27.86 -11.73 -39.39
C LYS A 201 28.35 -10.31 -39.52
N GLN A 202 29.12 -10.03 -40.56
CA GLN A 202 29.67 -8.70 -40.78
C GLN A 202 28.55 -7.68 -40.96
N ARG A 203 27.53 -7.99 -41.74
CA ARG A 203 26.35 -7.12 -41.89
C ARG A 203 25.57 -6.94 -40.59
N TRP A 204 25.54 -7.96 -39.73
CA TRP A 204 24.96 -7.89 -38.39
C TRP A 204 25.77 -6.97 -37.48
N ASP A 205 27.09 -7.10 -37.48
CA ASP A 205 28.04 -6.30 -36.68
C ASP A 205 28.07 -4.83 -37.13
N GLU A 206 27.84 -4.57 -38.42
CA GLU A 206 27.68 -3.24 -39.01
C GLU A 206 26.27 -2.64 -38.79
N GLU A 207 25.40 -3.31 -38.03
CA GLU A 207 24.01 -2.91 -37.76
C GLU A 207 23.13 -2.70 -39.00
N ARG A 208 23.53 -3.19 -40.19
CA ARG A 208 22.76 -3.05 -41.45
C ARG A 208 21.51 -3.93 -41.52
N VAL A 209 21.38 -4.91 -40.62
CA VAL A 209 20.36 -5.97 -40.69
C VAL A 209 19.13 -5.69 -39.84
N ALA A 210 19.17 -4.67 -38.98
CA ALA A 210 17.99 -4.22 -38.26
C ALA A 210 18.04 -2.70 -38.16
N GLY A 211 17.03 -2.02 -38.71
CA GLY A 211 16.84 -0.59 -38.49
C GLY A 211 16.84 -0.32 -36.99
N ARG A 212 17.95 0.22 -36.49
CA ARG A 212 18.07 0.67 -35.11
C ARG A 212 17.26 1.96 -35.04
N SER A 213 15.99 1.81 -34.69
CA SER A 213 15.19 2.88 -34.14
C SER A 213 15.90 3.33 -32.87
N THR A 214 16.67 4.41 -32.97
CA THR A 214 17.23 5.13 -31.82
C THR A 214 16.07 5.81 -31.09
N TYR A 215 15.44 5.10 -30.15
CA TYR A 215 14.57 5.70 -29.12
C TYR A 215 14.89 5.04 -27.78
#